data_AF-A0AAD1N7K6-F1
#
_entry.id   AF-A0AAD1N7K6-F1
#
_cell.length_a   1.000
_cell.length_b   1.000
_cell.length_c   1.000
_cell.angle_alpha   90.00
_cell.angle_beta   90.00
_cell.angle_gamma   90.00
#
_symmetry.space_group_name_H-M   'P 1'
#
loop_
_entity.id
_entity.type
_entity.pdbx_description
1 polymer ?
#
loop_
_entity_poly.entity_id
_entity_poly.type
_entity_poly.pdbx_seq_one_letter_code
_entity_poly.pdbx_strand_id
1 'polypeptide(L)'
;MQEHSIKAIRGNHEDKFLRYYYHEQRFLTQGIANPMQLSAKEQEIYKTLDKEDFVFLQSLPLFLQFNALTVIHGGILPSTNLAKLDKKSAAQVMRVRYLDVHGRFVALDDADPHIHFWWSELYDGRYRYVVYGHQPFLYPRVDRWSFGIDTGAVYGNRLTAIVFADAKTPFCYELFYVPSQTYAKKSKPWIVSDL
;
A
#
# COMPACT_ATOMS: atom_id res chain seq x y z
N MET A 1 -10.27 -13.90 10.17
CA MET A 1 -9.24 -12.93 10.65
C MET A 1 -9.36 -12.61 12.13
N GLN A 2 -10.56 -12.35 12.67
CA GLN A 2 -10.76 -12.13 14.11
C GLN A 2 -10.35 -13.35 14.97
N GLU A 3 -10.56 -14.57 14.47
CA GLU A 3 -10.22 -15.82 15.17
C GLU A 3 -8.71 -16.07 15.33
N HIS A 4 -7.87 -15.37 14.56
CA HIS A 4 -6.41 -15.54 14.58
C HIS A 4 -5.65 -14.25 14.97
N SER A 5 -6.33 -13.25 15.54
CA SER A 5 -5.73 -11.95 15.89
C SER A 5 -5.00 -11.26 14.72
N ILE A 6 -5.45 -11.50 13.48
CA ILE A 6 -4.86 -10.91 12.28
C ILE A 6 -5.44 -9.51 12.08
N LYS A 7 -4.56 -8.52 11.95
CA LYS A 7 -4.94 -7.15 11.57
C LYS A 7 -4.50 -6.88 10.14
N ALA A 8 -5.36 -6.20 9.39
CA ALA A 8 -5.09 -5.79 8.03
C ALA A 8 -5.31 -4.28 7.89
N ILE A 9 -4.72 -3.70 6.86
CA ILE A 9 -4.91 -2.30 6.47
C ILE A 9 -5.46 -2.22 5.05
N ARG A 10 -6.08 -1.10 4.70
CA ARG A 10 -6.60 -0.86 3.37
C ARG A 10 -5.48 -0.42 2.42
N GLY A 11 -5.36 -1.09 1.28
CA GLY A 11 -4.51 -0.67 0.18
C GLY A 11 -5.26 0.05 -0.95
N ASN A 12 -4.51 0.48 -1.97
CA ASN A 12 -5.08 1.19 -3.11
C ASN A 12 -6.02 0.32 -3.98
N HIS A 13 -5.88 -1.00 -3.95
CA HIS A 13 -6.75 -1.94 -4.68
C HIS A 13 -8.07 -2.12 -3.94
N GLU A 14 -8.05 -2.35 -2.62
CA GLU A 14 -9.25 -2.41 -1.79
C GLU A 14 -10.04 -1.09 -1.88
N ASP A 15 -9.35 0.06 -1.82
CA ASP A 15 -9.96 1.37 -2.03
C ASP A 15 -10.58 1.54 -3.42
N LYS A 16 -9.99 0.95 -4.47
CA LYS A 16 -10.55 0.99 -5.83
C LYS A 16 -11.87 0.22 -5.89
N PHE A 17 -11.92 -0.99 -5.35
CA PHE A 17 -13.14 -1.80 -5.30
C PHE A 17 -14.24 -1.13 -4.45
N LEU A 18 -13.89 -0.56 -3.28
CA LEU A 18 -14.82 0.20 -2.45
C LEU A 18 -15.42 1.41 -3.18
N ARG A 19 -14.59 2.23 -3.82
CA ARG A 19 -15.08 3.40 -4.57
C ARG A 19 -15.98 2.98 -5.73
N TYR A 20 -15.61 1.93 -6.46
CA TYR A 20 -16.44 1.38 -7.53
C TYR A 20 -17.80 0.92 -6.99
N TYR A 21 -17.82 0.14 -5.90
CA TYR A 21 -19.05 -0.30 -5.24
C TYR A 21 -19.95 0.88 -4.85
N TYR A 22 -19.42 1.92 -4.20
CA TYR A 22 -20.23 3.09 -3.84
C TYR A 22 -20.79 3.84 -5.05
N HIS A 23 -20.06 3.89 -6.16
CA HIS A 23 -20.58 4.46 -7.40
C HIS A 23 -21.69 3.59 -8.01
N GLU A 24 -21.58 2.26 -7.97
CA GLU A 24 -22.68 1.36 -8.35
C GLU A 24 -23.91 1.55 -7.47
N GLN A 25 -23.74 1.70 -6.15
CA GLN A 25 -24.87 1.97 -5.25
C GLN A 25 -25.54 3.32 -5.56
N ARG A 26 -24.77 4.34 -5.97
CA ARG A 26 -25.33 5.62 -6.42
C ARG A 26 -26.06 5.50 -7.75
N PHE A 27 -25.61 4.64 -8.66
CA PHE A 27 -26.36 4.35 -9.87
C PHE A 27 -27.73 3.73 -9.54
N LEU A 28 -27.75 2.72 -8.66
CA LEU A 28 -28.98 2.04 -8.26
C LEU A 28 -29.96 2.94 -7.50
N THR A 29 -29.44 3.86 -6.67
CA THR A 29 -30.29 4.72 -5.81
C THR A 29 -30.62 6.08 -6.41
N GLN A 30 -29.77 6.61 -7.31
CA GLN A 30 -29.87 7.98 -7.83
C GLN A 30 -29.78 8.07 -9.36
N GLY A 31 -29.57 6.94 -10.07
CA GLY A 31 -29.37 6.93 -11.53
C GLY A 31 -28.06 7.56 -12.00
N ILE A 32 -27.12 7.84 -11.10
CA ILE A 32 -25.84 8.48 -11.44
C ILE A 32 -24.87 7.41 -11.95
N ALA A 33 -24.49 7.48 -13.23
CA ALA A 33 -23.56 6.54 -13.84
C ALA A 33 -22.22 6.47 -13.10
N ASN A 34 -21.67 5.25 -13.01
CA ASN A 34 -20.38 5.03 -12.39
C ASN A 34 -19.24 5.57 -13.29
N PRO A 35 -18.45 6.56 -12.82
CA PRO A 35 -17.37 7.12 -13.63
C PRO A 35 -16.11 6.24 -13.66
N MET A 36 -16.07 5.18 -12.85
CA MET A 36 -14.92 4.28 -12.75
C MET A 36 -15.08 3.08 -13.68
N GLN A 37 -13.97 2.65 -14.27
CA GLN A 37 -13.91 1.42 -15.05
C GLN A 37 -13.01 0.39 -14.36
N LEU A 38 -13.49 -0.85 -14.30
CA LEU A 38 -12.71 -2.01 -13.91
C LEU A 38 -12.25 -2.74 -15.17
N SER A 39 -11.02 -3.25 -15.16
CA SER A 39 -10.55 -4.19 -16.19
C SER A 39 -11.38 -5.48 -16.18
N ALA A 40 -11.34 -6.28 -17.24
CA ALA A 40 -12.10 -7.54 -17.32
C ALA A 40 -11.86 -8.46 -16.10
N LYS A 41 -10.59 -8.63 -15.70
CA LYS A 41 -10.21 -9.42 -14.51
C LYS A 41 -10.73 -8.81 -13.21
N GLU A 42 -10.71 -7.48 -13.09
CA GLU A 42 -11.27 -6.81 -11.91
C GLU A 42 -12.80 -6.91 -11.86
N GLN A 43 -13.47 -6.94 -13.01
CA GLN A 43 -14.92 -7.18 -13.08
C GLN A 43 -15.28 -8.61 -12.66
N GLU A 44 -14.47 -9.61 -13.04
CA GLU A 44 -14.63 -10.99 -12.58
C GLU A 44 -14.54 -11.07 -11.06
N ILE A 45 -13.52 -10.43 -10.46
CA ILE A 45 -13.38 -10.36 -9.00
C ILE A 45 -14.56 -9.62 -8.37
N TYR A 46 -14.96 -8.47 -8.91
CA TYR A 46 -16.07 -7.69 -8.36
C TYR A 46 -17.37 -8.50 -8.29
N LYS A 47 -17.64 -9.34 -9.30
CA LYS A 47 -18.82 -10.21 -9.34
C LYS A 47 -18.82 -11.32 -8.29
N THR A 48 -17.67 -11.66 -7.72
CA THR A 48 -17.58 -12.64 -6.63
C THR A 48 -17.71 -12.00 -5.25
N LEU A 49 -17.71 -10.67 -5.14
CA LEU A 49 -17.78 -9.96 -3.86
C LEU A 49 -19.24 -9.66 -3.50
N ASP A 50 -19.57 -9.83 -2.22
CA ASP A 50 -20.87 -9.49 -1.67
C ASP A 50 -20.83 -8.24 -0.76
N LYS A 51 -21.97 -7.92 -0.14
CA LYS A 51 -22.09 -6.73 0.72
C LYS A 51 -21.20 -6.85 1.95
N GLU A 52 -21.10 -8.04 2.53
CA GLU A 52 -20.31 -8.35 3.70
C GLU A 52 -18.81 -8.14 3.41
N ASP A 53 -18.34 -8.50 2.22
CA ASP A 53 -16.99 -8.18 1.75
C ASP A 53 -16.73 -6.67 1.73
N PHE A 54 -17.66 -5.87 1.20
CA PHE A 54 -17.50 -4.41 1.17
C PHE A 54 -17.57 -3.78 2.56
N VAL A 55 -18.39 -4.31 3.47
CA VAL A 55 -18.38 -3.91 4.90
C VAL A 55 -17.03 -4.23 5.53
N PHE A 56 -16.48 -5.41 5.26
CA PHE A 56 -15.15 -5.79 5.73
C PHE A 56 -14.07 -4.85 5.17
N LEU A 57 -14.02 -4.61 3.86
CA LEU A 57 -13.07 -3.67 3.24
C LEU A 57 -13.22 -2.25 3.80
N GLN A 58 -14.45 -1.81 4.05
CA GLN A 58 -14.75 -0.50 4.66
C GLN A 58 -14.25 -0.40 6.11
N SER A 59 -14.19 -1.51 6.83
CA SER A 59 -13.69 -1.55 8.22
C SER A 59 -12.17 -1.44 8.33
N LEU A 60 -11.44 -1.73 7.24
CA LEU A 60 -9.98 -1.71 7.26
C LEU A 60 -9.43 -0.30 7.52
N PRO A 61 -8.57 -0.11 8.55
CA PRO A 61 -7.90 1.16 8.78
C PRO A 61 -6.87 1.45 7.68
N LEU A 62 -6.53 2.72 7.46
CA LEU A 62 -5.50 3.11 6.48
C LEU A 62 -4.07 2.80 6.96
N PHE A 63 -3.88 2.73 8.28
CA PHE A 63 -2.62 2.40 8.91
C PHE A 63 -2.86 1.79 10.29
N LEU A 64 -1.86 1.11 10.83
CA LEU A 64 -1.85 0.61 12.21
C LEU A 64 -0.60 1.13 12.92
N GLN A 65 -0.70 1.46 14.19
CA GLN A 65 0.44 1.81 15.04
C GLN A 65 0.47 0.92 16.27
N PHE A 66 1.63 0.34 16.55
CA PHE A 66 1.86 -0.50 17.72
C PHE A 66 3.32 -0.37 18.16
N ASN A 67 3.54 -0.03 19.43
CA ASN A 67 4.88 0.20 19.99
C ASN A 67 5.72 1.12 19.11
N ALA A 68 6.87 0.67 18.59
CA ALA A 68 7.76 1.45 17.72
C ALA A 68 7.45 1.29 16.21
N LEU A 69 6.31 0.70 15.83
CA LEU A 69 5.97 0.38 14.45
C LEU A 69 4.72 1.12 13.97
N THR A 70 4.77 1.51 12.69
CA THR A 70 3.66 1.96 11.86
C THR A 70 3.57 1.05 10.65
N VAL A 71 2.40 0.48 10.37
CA VAL A 71 2.14 -0.32 9.16
C VAL A 71 1.23 0.49 8.25
N ILE A 72 1.66 0.74 7.02
CA ILE A 72 0.92 1.56 6.04
C ILE A 72 1.12 1.02 4.62
N HIS A 73 0.12 1.16 3.76
CA HIS A 73 0.16 0.48 2.46
C HIS A 73 1.21 1.08 1.50
N GLY A 74 1.15 2.38 1.24
CA GLY A 74 2.05 3.09 0.32
C GLY A 74 3.22 3.75 1.02
N GLY A 75 2.93 4.71 1.89
CA GLY A 75 3.96 5.49 2.58
C GLY A 75 3.46 6.80 3.17
N ILE A 76 4.41 7.64 3.58
CA ILE A 76 4.13 8.89 4.31
C ILE A 76 4.84 10.05 3.60
N LEU A 77 4.10 11.12 3.29
CA LEU A 77 4.68 12.34 2.73
C LEU A 77 5.16 13.25 3.86
N PRO A 78 6.13 14.16 3.63
CA PRO A 78 6.52 15.19 4.59
C PRO A 78 5.33 15.99 5.14
N SER A 79 4.33 16.29 4.32
CA SER A 79 3.12 17.03 4.72
C SER A 79 2.04 16.18 5.43
N THR A 80 2.22 14.86 5.51
CA THR A 80 1.20 13.97 6.06
C THR A 80 1.05 14.14 7.58
N ASN A 81 -0.19 14.38 8.02
CA ASN A 81 -0.65 14.25 9.39
C ASN A 81 -1.54 12.99 9.55
N LEU A 82 -0.98 11.90 10.10
CA LEU A 82 -1.73 10.63 10.25
C LEU A 82 -2.93 10.74 11.20
N ALA A 83 -2.91 11.67 12.16
CA ALA A 83 -4.04 11.90 13.06
C ALA A 83 -5.21 12.63 12.38
N LYS A 84 -4.99 13.24 11.22
CA LYS A 84 -6.00 14.03 10.50
C LYS A 84 -5.84 13.88 8.99
N LEU A 85 -6.18 12.70 8.48
CA LEU A 85 -6.21 12.44 7.04
C LEU A 85 -7.53 12.90 6.43
N ASP A 86 -7.46 13.84 5.51
CA ASP A 86 -8.58 14.13 4.60
C ASP A 86 -8.62 13.11 3.45
N LYS A 87 -9.62 13.24 2.56
CA LYS A 87 -9.79 12.35 1.40
C LYS A 87 -8.55 12.33 0.48
N LYS A 88 -7.88 13.47 0.29
CA LYS A 88 -6.71 13.59 -0.58
C LYS A 88 -5.50 12.94 0.07
N SER A 89 -5.21 13.26 1.33
CA SER A 89 -4.11 12.66 2.09
C SER A 89 -4.30 11.15 2.27
N ALA A 90 -5.52 10.68 2.52
CA ALA A 90 -5.84 9.25 2.53
C ALA A 90 -5.51 8.56 1.19
N ALA A 91 -5.86 9.19 0.07
CA ALA A 91 -5.54 8.66 -1.24
C ALA A 91 -4.03 8.62 -1.50
N GLN A 92 -3.28 9.63 -1.03
CA GLN A 92 -1.83 9.75 -1.19
C GLN A 92 -1.07 8.71 -0.37
N VAL A 93 -1.42 8.48 0.90
CA VAL A 93 -0.69 7.49 1.74
C VAL A 93 -0.84 6.05 1.24
N MET A 94 -1.90 5.76 0.46
CA MET A 94 -2.07 4.48 -0.21
C MET A 94 -1.32 4.37 -1.55
N ARG A 95 -0.77 5.47 -2.09
CA ARG A 95 -0.26 5.53 -3.48
C ARG A 95 1.13 6.12 -3.63
N VAL A 96 1.67 6.73 -2.56
CA VAL A 96 2.95 7.42 -2.63
C VAL A 96 4.07 6.43 -2.89
N ARG A 97 4.97 6.83 -3.78
CA ARG A 97 6.19 6.12 -4.15
C ARG A 97 7.34 7.13 -4.16
N TYR A 98 7.13 8.17 -4.95
CA TYR A 98 8.11 9.21 -5.23
C TYR A 98 7.66 10.57 -4.72
N LEU A 99 8.65 11.39 -4.39
CA LEU A 99 8.50 12.78 -4.01
C LEU A 99 9.40 13.67 -4.88
N ASP A 100 8.94 14.90 -5.13
CA ASP A 100 9.79 15.92 -5.74
C ASP A 100 10.76 16.56 -4.75
N VAL A 101 11.62 17.45 -5.24
CA VAL A 101 12.60 18.21 -4.44
C VAL A 101 11.96 19.03 -3.31
N HIS A 102 10.65 19.25 -3.35
CA HIS A 102 9.88 19.96 -2.32
C HIS A 102 9.08 19.01 -1.42
N GLY A 103 9.27 17.69 -1.55
CA GLY A 103 8.56 16.68 -0.76
C GLY A 103 7.10 16.48 -1.17
N ARG A 104 6.71 16.86 -2.40
CA ARG A 104 5.33 16.72 -2.91
C ARG A 104 5.16 15.40 -3.65
N PHE A 105 3.94 14.86 -3.61
CA PHE A 105 3.56 13.63 -4.31
C PHE A 105 3.88 13.71 -5.81
N VAL A 106 4.57 12.71 -6.34
CA VAL A 106 4.78 12.52 -7.78
C VAL A 106 4.05 11.25 -8.23
N ALA A 107 3.27 11.35 -9.31
CA ALA A 107 2.58 10.20 -9.87
C ALA A 107 3.58 9.23 -10.51
N LEU A 108 3.23 7.93 -10.54
CA LEU A 108 4.13 6.89 -11.06
C LEU A 108 4.54 7.11 -12.52
N ASP A 109 3.69 7.73 -13.33
CA ASP A 109 3.97 7.99 -14.75
C ASP A 109 4.74 9.29 -14.99
N ASP A 110 4.78 10.18 -13.99
CA ASP A 110 5.56 11.42 -14.00
C ASP A 110 6.90 11.29 -13.24
N ALA A 111 7.17 10.10 -12.67
CA ALA A 111 8.36 9.85 -11.88
C ALA A 111 9.61 9.78 -12.77
N ASP A 112 10.70 10.38 -12.29
CA ASP A 112 11.99 10.45 -12.97
C ASP A 112 13.06 10.17 -11.92
N PRO A 113 13.78 9.05 -12.02
CA PRO A 113 14.76 8.65 -11.02
C PRO A 113 15.94 9.62 -10.88
N HIS A 114 16.14 10.56 -11.82
CA HIS A 114 17.23 11.54 -11.74
C HIS A 114 16.90 12.75 -10.86
N ILE A 115 15.62 13.04 -10.63
CA ILE A 115 15.16 14.26 -9.93
C ILE A 115 14.11 14.00 -8.84
N HIS A 116 13.58 12.78 -8.78
CA HIS A 116 12.57 12.38 -7.81
C HIS A 116 13.12 11.33 -6.84
N PHE A 117 12.73 11.47 -5.58
CA PHE A 117 13.24 10.69 -4.47
C PHE A 117 12.22 9.68 -4.00
N TRP A 118 12.68 8.60 -3.39
CA TRP A 118 11.77 7.69 -2.69
C TRP A 118 11.24 8.38 -1.44
N TRP A 119 9.94 8.23 -1.17
CA TRP A 119 9.37 8.82 0.05
C TRP A 119 10.09 8.32 1.32
N SER A 120 10.53 7.06 1.30
CA SER A 120 11.18 6.38 2.41
C SER A 120 12.59 6.88 2.70
N GLU A 121 13.31 7.39 1.69
CA GLU A 121 14.62 8.05 1.86
C GLU A 121 14.49 9.39 2.60
N LEU A 122 13.41 10.11 2.32
CA LEU A 122 13.14 11.43 2.91
C LEU A 122 12.36 11.35 4.22
N TYR A 123 11.93 10.16 4.62
CA TYR A 123 11.14 9.97 5.83
C TYR A 123 11.99 10.20 7.09
N ASP A 124 11.49 11.02 8.00
CA ASP A 124 12.21 11.52 9.17
C ASP A 124 12.03 10.67 10.44
N GLY A 125 11.24 9.60 10.38
CA GLY A 125 10.95 8.75 11.53
C GLY A 125 9.91 9.31 12.51
N ARG A 126 9.23 10.43 12.20
CA ARG A 126 8.27 11.07 13.15
C ARG A 126 7.06 10.21 13.50
N TYR A 127 6.76 9.20 12.69
CA TYR A 127 5.76 8.16 12.98
C TYR A 127 6.41 6.80 13.25
N ARG A 128 7.62 6.79 13.81
CA ARG A 128 8.37 5.57 14.17
C ARG A 128 8.77 4.77 12.93
N TYR A 129 9.14 3.50 13.09
CA TYR A 129 9.54 2.63 11.98
C TYR A 129 8.34 2.24 11.13
N VAL A 130 8.46 2.38 9.81
CA VAL A 130 7.35 2.13 8.88
C VAL A 130 7.55 0.82 8.13
N VAL A 131 6.61 -0.12 8.23
CA VAL A 131 6.52 -1.27 7.33
C VAL A 131 5.49 -0.96 6.25
N TYR A 132 5.88 -1.11 4.99
CA TYR A 132 5.03 -0.76 3.87
C TYR A 132 5.14 -1.71 2.68
N GLY A 133 4.21 -1.56 1.73
CA GLY A 133 4.17 -2.31 0.49
C GLY A 133 3.96 -1.36 -0.69
N HIS A 134 2.99 -1.68 -1.56
CA HIS A 134 2.59 -0.93 -2.75
C HIS A 134 3.64 -0.84 -3.86
N GLN A 135 4.91 -0.53 -3.54
CA GLN A 135 6.06 -0.56 -4.43
C GLN A 135 6.70 -1.94 -4.44
N PRO A 136 6.47 -2.72 -5.52
CA PRO A 136 7.19 -3.97 -5.71
C PRO A 136 8.67 -3.68 -5.99
N PHE A 137 9.53 -4.17 -5.10
CA PHE A 137 10.99 -4.21 -5.26
C PHE A 137 11.45 -5.65 -5.57
N LEU A 138 12.65 -5.81 -6.13
CA LEU A 138 13.20 -7.15 -6.38
C LEU A 138 13.54 -7.87 -5.06
N TYR A 139 14.07 -7.12 -4.09
CA TYR A 139 14.36 -7.53 -2.72
C TYR A 139 13.71 -6.53 -1.75
N PRO A 140 13.50 -6.89 -0.47
CA PRO A 140 12.95 -5.95 0.49
C PRO A 140 13.82 -4.70 0.59
N ARG A 141 13.18 -3.55 0.61
CA ARG A 141 13.86 -2.27 0.74
C ARG A 141 14.01 -1.92 2.21
N VAL A 142 15.23 -1.67 2.66
CA VAL A 142 15.52 -1.26 4.05
C VAL A 142 16.15 0.12 4.02
N ASP A 143 15.36 1.12 4.41
CA ASP A 143 15.86 2.49 4.63
C ASP A 143 15.94 2.75 6.15
N ARG A 144 16.58 3.85 6.55
CA ARG A 144 16.86 4.21 7.95
C ARG A 144 15.67 4.02 8.91
N TRP A 145 14.47 4.32 8.46
CA TRP A 145 13.24 4.29 9.27
C TRP A 145 12.12 3.44 8.67
N SER A 146 12.39 2.63 7.65
CA SER A 146 11.32 1.91 6.97
C SER A 146 11.74 0.62 6.26
N PHE A 147 10.78 -0.28 6.13
CA PHE A 147 10.90 -1.61 5.54
C PHE A 147 9.84 -1.79 4.46
N GLY A 148 10.25 -1.79 3.20
CA GLY A 148 9.41 -2.10 2.04
C GLY A 148 9.40 -3.61 1.78
N ILE A 149 8.30 -4.29 2.09
CA ILE A 149 8.18 -5.76 2.00
C ILE A 149 7.38 -6.24 0.78
N ASP A 150 6.88 -5.33 -0.05
CA ASP A 150 6.28 -5.73 -1.33
C ASP A 150 7.40 -6.14 -2.29
N THR A 151 7.61 -7.45 -2.39
CA THR A 151 8.56 -8.06 -3.32
C THR A 151 7.87 -8.54 -4.60
N GLY A 152 6.65 -8.10 -4.89
CA GLY A 152 5.95 -8.39 -6.13
C GLY A 152 5.57 -9.87 -6.32
N ALA A 153 5.04 -10.52 -5.28
CA ALA A 153 4.56 -11.91 -5.32
C ALA A 153 3.67 -12.21 -6.55
N VAL A 154 2.74 -11.30 -6.86
CA VAL A 154 1.81 -11.44 -8.00
C VAL A 154 2.52 -11.51 -9.36
N TYR A 155 3.75 -10.99 -9.44
CA TYR A 155 4.58 -10.98 -10.65
C TYR A 155 5.56 -12.18 -10.73
N GLY A 156 5.40 -13.18 -9.84
CA GLY A 156 6.22 -14.39 -9.85
C GLY A 156 7.55 -14.28 -9.10
N ASN A 157 7.72 -13.28 -8.24
CA ASN A 157 8.88 -13.21 -7.35
C ASN A 157 8.55 -13.91 -6.02
N ARG A 158 8.37 -13.16 -4.92
CA ARG A 158 8.20 -13.75 -3.57
C ARG A 158 7.12 -13.02 -2.78
N LEU A 159 6.45 -13.75 -1.89
CA LEU A 159 5.74 -13.18 -0.76
C LEU A 159 6.73 -13.04 0.40
N THR A 160 6.87 -11.82 0.94
CA THR A 160 7.83 -11.51 2.00
C THR A 160 7.11 -11.17 3.29
N ALA A 161 7.65 -11.68 4.40
CA ALA A 161 7.26 -11.28 5.75
C ALA A 161 8.49 -10.74 6.51
N ILE A 162 8.26 -9.76 7.36
CA ILE A 162 9.23 -9.29 8.36
C ILE A 162 8.71 -9.67 9.75
N VAL A 163 9.56 -10.30 10.55
CA VAL A 163 9.25 -10.70 11.92
C VAL A 163 10.18 -9.95 12.85
N PHE A 164 9.60 -9.15 13.74
CA PHE A 164 10.35 -8.42 14.76
C PHE A 164 10.41 -9.25 16.04
N ALA A 165 11.61 -9.41 16.61
CA ALA A 165 11.79 -10.11 17.88
C ALA A 165 11.10 -9.37 19.04
N ASP A 166 11.14 -8.02 19.01
CA ASP A 166 10.37 -7.15 19.90
C ASP A 166 9.89 -5.91 19.12
N ALA A 167 8.57 -5.66 19.15
CA ALA A 167 7.95 -4.50 18.54
C ALA A 167 8.33 -3.16 19.21
N LYS A 168 8.92 -3.16 20.41
CA LYS A 168 9.46 -1.97 21.06
C LYS A 168 10.85 -1.60 20.53
N THR A 169 11.62 -2.59 20.07
CA THR A 169 12.97 -2.42 19.53
C THR A 169 13.10 -3.09 18.17
N PRO A 170 12.58 -2.45 17.10
CA PRO A 170 12.49 -3.05 15.77
C PRO A 170 13.85 -3.14 15.04
N PHE A 171 14.96 -3.07 15.77
CA PHE A 171 16.32 -3.29 15.27
C PHE A 171 16.66 -4.78 15.14
N CYS A 172 15.96 -5.65 15.86
CA CYS A 172 16.10 -7.09 15.77
C CYS A 172 14.93 -7.66 14.97
N TYR A 173 15.17 -7.97 13.70
CA TYR A 173 14.17 -8.53 12.81
C TYR A 173 14.77 -9.61 11.90
N GLU A 174 13.90 -10.48 11.39
CA GLU A 174 14.19 -11.49 10.39
C GLU A 174 13.25 -11.35 9.21
N LEU A 175 13.75 -11.57 7.98
CA LEU A 175 12.98 -11.55 6.76
C LEU A 175 12.77 -12.97 6.24
N PHE A 176 11.51 -13.33 6.02
CA PHE A 176 11.09 -14.61 5.47
C PHE A 176 10.55 -14.44 4.06
N TYR A 177 10.78 -15.44 3.21
CA TYR A 177 10.41 -15.41 1.81
C TYR A 177 9.76 -16.71 1.39
N VAL A 178 8.63 -16.63 0.69
CA VAL A 178 8.00 -17.77 0.01
C VAL A 178 7.95 -17.47 -1.48
N PRO A 179 8.55 -18.31 -2.35
CA PRO A 179 8.43 -18.17 -3.80
C PRO A 179 6.97 -18.13 -4.25
N SER A 180 6.67 -17.32 -5.27
CA SER A 180 5.33 -17.19 -5.84
C SER A 180 5.35 -17.48 -7.34
N GLN A 181 4.22 -17.90 -7.88
CA GLN A 181 4.01 -18.02 -9.32
C GLN A 181 3.50 -16.70 -9.91
N THR A 182 3.56 -16.58 -11.24
CA THR A 182 3.12 -15.38 -11.96
C THR A 182 1.61 -15.36 -12.15
N TYR A 183 0.94 -14.36 -11.58
CA TYR A 183 -0.50 -14.13 -11.73
C TYR A 183 -0.84 -12.82 -12.49
N ALA A 184 0.16 -11.95 -12.69
CA ALA A 184 0.06 -10.72 -13.45
C ALA A 184 1.39 -10.43 -14.17
N LYS A 185 1.32 -9.73 -15.30
CA LYS A 185 2.52 -9.19 -15.97
C LYS A 185 2.92 -7.88 -15.31
N LYS A 186 4.21 -7.71 -15.03
CA LYS A 186 4.76 -6.42 -14.58
C LYS A 186 4.96 -5.52 -15.80
N SER A 187 4.38 -4.33 -15.78
CA SER A 187 4.44 -3.39 -16.92
C SER A 187 5.70 -2.54 -16.94
N LYS A 188 6.24 -2.18 -15.76
CA LYS A 188 7.51 -1.45 -15.62
C LYS A 188 8.63 -2.41 -15.16
N PRO A 189 9.90 -2.17 -15.51
CA PRO A 189 11.03 -2.98 -15.05
C PRO A 189 11.08 -3.11 -13.51
N TRP A 190 11.77 -4.15 -13.04
CA TRP A 190 12.12 -4.22 -11.62
C TRP A 190 13.08 -3.11 -11.27
N ILE A 191 12.84 -2.49 -10.12
CA ILE A 191 13.81 -1.59 -9.52
C ILE A 191 14.63 -2.46 -8.58
N VAL A 192 15.90 -2.58 -8.92
CA VAL A 192 16.91 -3.14 -8.01
C VAL A 192 17.20 -2.00 -7.04
N SER A 193 16.96 -2.20 -5.74
CA SER A 193 17.49 -1.27 -4.75
C SER A 193 19.00 -1.38 -4.88
N ASP A 194 19.67 -0.31 -5.29
CA ASP A 194 21.12 -0.22 -5.15
C ASP A 194 21.40 -0.38 -3.65
N LEU A 195 21.91 -1.56 -3.28
CA LEU A 195 22.38 -1.86 -1.92
C LEU A 195 23.68 -1.10 -1.66
#